data_AF-E0UTY2-F1
#
_entry.id   AF-E0UTY2-F1
#
_cell.length_a   1.000
_cell.length_b   1.000
_cell.length_c   1.000
_cell.angle_alpha   90.00
_cell.angle_beta   90.00
_cell.angle_gamma   90.00
#
_symmetry.space_group_name_H-M   'P 1'
#
loop_
_entity.id
_entity.type
_entity.pdbx_description
1 polymer ?
#
loop_
_entity_poly.entity_id
_entity_poly.type
_entity_poly.pdbx_seq_one_letter_code
_entity_poly.pdbx_strand_id
1 'polypeptide(L)'
;MFMLEKLKIFMKSSNDQSVTQMLHDAKKICIVLATGILSDLKIQNYKYDISIAVRELGLDKELVAQLVDDYVAQVIKAVVQFEDYLSTLQNSQDNHDDLDYTAFRELAHKNLGVARNLRIKDAEILLYELMKKDNLDYLLACLEALKVCAIKLRPKCAYDTFKLIEVKSSL
;
A
#
# COMPACT_ATOMS: atom_id res chain seq x y z
N MET A 1 -6.53 -13.20 17.86
CA MET A 1 -6.55 -11.85 18.46
C MET A 1 -5.18 -11.48 19.06
N PHE A 2 -4.14 -11.31 18.23
CA PHE A 2 -2.80 -10.89 18.72
C PHE A 2 -1.92 -10.22 17.63
N MET A 3 -2.23 -10.36 16.33
CA MET A 3 -1.44 -9.74 15.24
C MET A 3 -1.90 -8.34 14.84
N LEU A 4 -3.20 -8.03 14.90
CA LEU A 4 -3.75 -6.69 14.61
C LEU A 4 -3.16 -5.56 15.49
N GLU A 5 -2.93 -5.81 16.79
CA GLU A 5 -2.28 -4.81 17.67
C GLU A 5 -0.79 -4.61 17.35
N LYS A 6 -0.12 -5.63 16.80
CA LYS A 6 1.29 -5.54 16.36
C LYS A 6 1.43 -5.01 14.94
N LEU A 7 0.37 -4.96 14.14
CA LEU A 7 0.35 -4.31 12.82
C LEU A 7 -0.14 -2.86 12.88
N LYS A 8 -0.56 -2.35 14.04
CA LYS A 8 -0.60 -0.89 14.35
C LYS A 8 0.80 -0.25 14.42
N ILE A 9 1.78 -0.86 13.77
CA ILE A 9 3.16 -0.42 13.67
C ILE A 9 3.22 0.49 12.43
N PHE A 10 3.29 1.80 12.69
CA PHE A 10 3.83 2.87 11.81
C PHE A 10 2.88 3.55 10.81
N MET A 11 2.11 4.51 11.31
CA MET A 11 2.53 5.92 11.41
C MET A 11 1.46 6.65 12.24
N LYS A 12 1.54 6.57 13.57
CA LYS A 12 1.13 7.75 14.35
C LYS A 12 2.14 8.81 13.96
N SER A 13 1.71 9.77 13.17
CA SER A 13 2.48 10.93 12.77
C SER A 13 3.05 11.61 14.01
N SER A 14 4.26 11.22 14.41
CA SER A 14 5.08 12.11 15.20
C SER A 14 5.25 13.37 14.35
N ASN A 15 4.93 14.53 14.92
CA ASN A 15 5.03 15.83 14.24
C ASN A 15 6.45 16.12 13.71
N ASP A 16 7.45 15.28 14.04
CA ASP A 16 8.87 15.44 13.73
C ASP A 16 9.44 14.39 12.74
N GLN A 17 8.61 13.53 12.14
CA GLN A 17 9.13 12.49 11.25
C GLN A 17 9.58 13.07 9.91
N SER A 18 10.85 12.88 9.52
CA SER A 18 11.38 13.31 8.22
C SER A 18 11.13 12.28 7.12
N VAL A 19 11.19 12.69 5.85
CA VAL A 19 11.13 11.79 4.68
C VAL A 19 12.15 10.65 4.78
N THR A 20 13.37 10.96 5.25
CA THR A 20 14.45 9.99 5.41
C THR A 20 14.11 8.95 6.48
N GLN A 21 13.54 9.38 7.61
CA GLN A 21 13.13 8.48 8.67
C GLN A 21 12.00 7.56 8.20
N MET A 22 10.98 8.11 7.53
CA MET A 22 9.87 7.33 6.97
C MET A 22 10.35 6.27 5.98
N LEU A 23 11.29 6.62 5.08
CA LEU A 23 11.87 5.65 4.14
C LEU A 23 12.67 4.56 4.85
N HIS A 24 13.44 4.93 5.86
CA HIS A 24 14.21 3.96 6.65
C HIS A 24 13.30 2.97 7.38
N ASP A 25 12.22 3.45 7.98
CA ASP A 25 11.24 2.61 8.68
C ASP A 25 10.50 1.69 7.70
N ALA A 26 10.08 2.22 6.55
CA ALA A 26 9.47 1.43 5.49
C ALA A 26 10.38 0.30 4.99
N LYS A 27 11.70 0.53 4.87
CA LYS A 27 12.67 -0.51 4.50
C LYS A 27 12.74 -1.61 5.56
N LYS A 28 12.72 -1.27 6.85
CA LYS A 28 12.71 -2.25 7.94
C LYS A 28 11.45 -3.10 7.93
N ILE A 29 10.29 -2.46 7.78
CA ILE A 29 8.99 -3.15 7.70
C ILE A 29 8.96 -4.09 6.48
N CYS A 30 9.46 -3.63 5.33
CA CYS A 30 9.57 -4.44 4.11
C CYS A 30 10.33 -5.75 4.38
N ILE A 31 11.46 -5.68 5.09
CA ILE A 31 12.26 -6.86 5.44
C ILE A 31 11.45 -7.79 6.33
N VAL A 32 10.85 -7.28 7.41
CA VAL A 32 10.06 -8.09 8.35
C VAL A 32 8.93 -8.83 7.65
N LEU A 33 8.16 -8.13 6.81
CA LEU A 33 7.05 -8.71 6.06
C LEU A 33 7.53 -9.75 5.04
N ALA A 34 8.59 -9.43 4.28
CA ALA A 34 9.13 -10.30 3.23
C ALA A 34 9.92 -11.51 3.76
N THR A 35 10.38 -11.49 5.00
CA THR A 35 10.96 -12.68 5.66
C THR A 35 9.94 -13.45 6.50
N GLY A 36 8.76 -12.88 6.71
CA GLY A 36 7.70 -13.42 7.55
C GLY A 36 6.49 -13.87 6.73
N ILE A 37 5.34 -13.25 7.04
CA ILE A 37 4.02 -13.65 6.53
C ILE A 37 3.88 -13.54 5.00
N LEU A 38 4.69 -12.71 4.33
CA LEU A 38 4.67 -12.52 2.87
C LEU A 38 5.92 -13.09 2.16
N SER A 39 6.58 -14.07 2.77
CA SER A 39 7.85 -14.61 2.28
C SER A 39 7.74 -15.30 0.92
N ASP A 40 6.56 -15.82 0.58
CA ASP A 40 6.23 -16.43 -0.70
C ASP A 40 6.16 -15.40 -1.85
N LEU A 41 5.82 -14.15 -1.55
CA LEU A 41 5.59 -13.10 -2.56
C LEU A 41 6.87 -12.48 -3.15
N LYS A 42 8.03 -12.68 -2.51
CA LYS A 42 9.35 -12.21 -2.99
C LYS A 42 9.45 -10.71 -3.32
N ILE A 43 8.71 -9.86 -2.60
CA ILE A 43 8.59 -8.40 -2.84
C ILE A 43 9.78 -7.54 -2.39
N GLN A 44 10.77 -8.10 -1.68
CA GLN A 44 11.86 -7.34 -1.06
C GLN A 44 12.80 -6.64 -2.05
N ASN A 45 13.12 -7.29 -3.18
CA ASN A 45 14.21 -6.89 -4.07
C ASN A 45 13.76 -6.13 -5.32
N TYR A 46 12.46 -5.84 -5.45
CA TYR A 46 11.96 -5.13 -6.61
C TYR A 46 12.49 -3.69 -6.64
N LYS A 47 13.01 -3.29 -7.81
CA LYS A 47 13.41 -1.92 -8.11
C LYS A 47 12.67 -1.48 -9.36
N TYR A 48 11.85 -0.45 -9.20
CA TYR A 48 11.11 0.13 -10.32
C TYR A 48 12.07 0.70 -11.37
N ASP A 49 11.89 0.26 -12.62
CA ASP A 49 12.59 0.80 -13.79
C ASP A 49 11.60 1.57 -14.67
N ILE A 50 11.66 2.89 -14.55
CA ILE A 50 10.80 3.81 -15.31
C ILE A 50 10.98 3.68 -16.82
N SER A 51 12.14 3.21 -17.31
CA SER A 51 12.40 3.05 -18.73
C SER A 51 11.49 2.01 -19.39
N ILE A 52 11.04 1.02 -18.62
CA ILE A 52 10.08 0.00 -19.08
C ILE A 52 8.74 0.65 -19.40
N ALA A 53 8.22 1.45 -18.46
CA ALA A 53 6.95 2.14 -18.64
C ALA A 53 7.04 3.20 -19.75
N VAL A 54 8.13 3.98 -19.82
CA VAL A 54 8.40 4.93 -20.92
C VAL A 54 8.31 4.25 -22.29
N ARG A 55 9.04 3.14 -22.46
CA ARG A 55 9.09 2.41 -23.73
C ARG A 55 7.74 1.81 -24.11
N GLU A 56 7.03 1.22 -23.16
CA GLU A 56 5.79 0.50 -23.44
C GLU A 56 4.57 1.40 -23.56
N LEU A 57 4.55 2.54 -22.87
CA LEU A 57 3.47 3.52 -22.96
C LEU A 57 3.70 4.54 -24.09
N GLY A 58 4.92 4.66 -24.62
CA GLY A 58 5.26 5.65 -25.65
C GLY A 58 5.17 7.09 -25.13
N LEU A 59 5.41 7.29 -23.83
CA LEU A 59 5.35 8.58 -23.15
C LEU A 59 6.77 9.05 -22.78
N ASP A 60 6.95 10.36 -22.66
CA ASP A 60 8.19 10.91 -22.11
C ASP A 60 8.36 10.55 -20.62
N LYS A 61 9.62 10.63 -20.16
CA LYS A 61 10.00 10.19 -18.83
C LYS A 61 9.37 11.06 -17.74
N GLU A 62 9.24 12.35 -18.00
CA GLU A 62 8.66 13.33 -17.09
C GLU A 62 7.18 13.03 -16.85
N LEU A 63 6.42 12.76 -17.90
CA LEU A 63 5.01 12.38 -17.80
C LEU A 63 4.84 11.04 -17.06
N VAL A 64 5.64 10.02 -17.36
CA VAL A 64 5.59 8.75 -16.60
C VAL A 64 5.95 8.98 -15.13
N ALA A 65 6.92 9.87 -14.84
CA ALA A 65 7.28 10.17 -13.47
C ALA A 65 6.12 10.84 -12.70
N GLN A 66 5.37 11.74 -13.35
CA GLN A 66 4.16 12.36 -12.78
C GLN A 66 3.07 11.31 -12.54
N LEU A 67 2.82 10.42 -13.49
CA LEU A 67 1.83 9.34 -13.32
C LEU A 67 2.21 8.41 -12.15
N VAL A 68 3.50 8.18 -11.91
CA VAL A 68 3.98 7.42 -10.75
C VAL A 68 3.74 8.19 -9.44
N ASP A 69 3.93 9.51 -9.42
CA ASP A 69 3.61 10.34 -8.25
C ASP A 69 2.10 10.33 -7.96
N ASP A 70 1.27 10.48 -8.99
CA ASP A 70 -0.19 10.39 -8.88
C ASP A 70 -0.63 9.02 -8.36
N TYR A 71 -0.02 7.94 -8.86
CA TYR A 71 -0.28 6.60 -8.37
C TYR A 71 0.10 6.44 -6.89
N VAL A 72 1.24 6.95 -6.46
CA VAL A 72 1.66 6.90 -5.05
C VAL A 72 0.64 7.65 -4.18
N ALA A 73 0.23 8.86 -4.59
CA ALA A 73 -0.78 9.60 -3.86
C ALA A 73 -2.14 8.87 -3.81
N GLN A 74 -2.54 8.22 -4.90
CA GLN A 74 -3.75 7.41 -4.98
C GLN A 74 -3.68 6.19 -4.03
N VAL A 75 -2.58 5.44 -4.04
CA VAL A 75 -2.40 4.26 -3.18
C VAL A 75 -2.42 4.65 -1.71
N ILE A 76 -1.73 5.72 -1.32
CA ILE A 76 -1.74 6.18 0.08
C ILE A 76 -3.16 6.53 0.53
N LYS A 77 -3.97 7.18 -0.31
CA LYS A 77 -5.39 7.45 -0.01
C LYS A 77 -6.23 6.17 0.04
N ALA A 78 -5.99 5.23 -0.87
CA ALA A 78 -6.69 3.95 -0.91
C ALA A 78 -6.37 3.10 0.33
N VAL A 79 -5.15 3.19 0.89
CA VAL A 79 -4.78 2.49 2.12
C VAL A 79 -5.70 2.86 3.28
N VAL A 80 -6.04 4.15 3.44
CA VAL A 80 -7.00 4.59 4.47
C VAL A 80 -8.37 3.93 4.26
N GLN A 81 -8.86 3.89 3.01
CA GLN A 81 -10.13 3.24 2.70
C GLN A 81 -10.10 1.72 2.91
N PHE A 82 -8.96 1.06 2.61
CA PHE A 82 -8.79 -0.35 2.90
C PHE A 82 -8.79 -0.65 4.40
N GLU A 83 -8.16 0.21 5.21
CA GLU A 83 -8.17 0.09 6.68
C GLU A 83 -9.60 0.17 7.22
N ASP A 84 -10.43 1.09 6.71
CA ASP A 84 -11.84 1.19 7.07
C ASP A 84 -12.61 -0.09 6.71
N TYR A 85 -12.42 -0.62 5.50
CA TYR A 85 -13.06 -1.86 5.08
C TYR A 85 -12.61 -3.08 5.89
N LEU A 86 -11.32 -3.19 6.23
CA LEU A 86 -10.82 -4.27 7.10
C LEU A 86 -11.40 -4.16 8.51
N SER A 87 -11.57 -2.94 9.03
CA SER A 87 -12.23 -2.71 10.31
C SER A 87 -13.70 -3.16 10.28
N THR A 88 -14.44 -2.83 9.22
CA THR A 88 -15.81 -3.34 9.02
C THR A 88 -15.86 -4.86 8.96
N LEU A 89 -14.97 -5.49 8.17
CA LEU A 89 -14.90 -6.95 8.06
C LEU A 89 -14.55 -7.61 9.40
N GLN A 90 -13.64 -7.02 10.18
CA GLN A 90 -13.31 -7.53 11.50
C GLN A 90 -14.51 -7.46 12.45
N ASN A 91 -15.24 -6.35 12.45
CA ASN A 91 -16.45 -6.21 13.28
C ASN A 91 -17.52 -7.23 12.90
N SER A 92 -17.75 -7.46 11.60
CA SER A 92 -18.66 -8.52 11.12
C SER A 92 -18.18 -9.91 11.55
N GLN A 93 -16.88 -10.19 11.46
CA GLN A 93 -16.31 -11.46 11.90
C GLN A 93 -16.53 -11.69 13.41
N ASP A 94 -16.30 -10.66 14.22
CA ASP A 94 -16.44 -10.71 15.68
C ASP A 94 -17.91 -10.87 16.10
N ASN A 95 -18.85 -10.37 15.29
CA ASN A 95 -20.29 -10.53 15.48
C ASN A 95 -20.86 -11.82 14.88
N HIS A 96 -20.03 -12.64 14.23
CA HIS A 96 -20.45 -13.83 13.47
C HIS A 96 -21.42 -13.54 12.30
N ASP A 97 -21.32 -12.35 11.71
CA ASP A 97 -22.02 -11.99 10.47
C ASP A 97 -21.28 -12.51 9.22
N ASP A 98 -21.99 -12.54 8.10
CA ASP A 98 -21.38 -12.83 6.80
C ASP A 98 -20.38 -11.73 6.38
N LEU A 99 -19.23 -12.14 5.85
CA LEU A 99 -18.17 -11.22 5.44
C LEU A 99 -18.33 -10.81 3.97
N ASP A 100 -18.63 -9.54 3.73
CA ASP A 100 -18.72 -8.97 2.39
C ASP A 100 -17.42 -8.23 1.99
N TYR A 101 -16.61 -8.90 1.17
CA TYR A 101 -15.36 -8.36 0.64
C TYR A 101 -15.54 -7.53 -0.64
N THR A 102 -16.76 -7.31 -1.13
CA THR A 102 -17.01 -6.75 -2.47
C THR A 102 -16.34 -5.38 -2.65
N ALA A 103 -16.62 -4.41 -1.77
CA ALA A 103 -16.04 -3.07 -1.85
C ALA A 103 -14.51 -3.09 -1.72
N PHE A 104 -13.98 -3.94 -0.84
CA PHE A 104 -12.54 -4.13 -0.65
C PHE A 104 -11.87 -4.63 -1.94
N ARG A 105 -12.41 -5.69 -2.54
CA ARG A 105 -11.86 -6.29 -3.76
C ARG A 105 -12.00 -5.38 -4.97
N GLU A 106 -13.08 -4.60 -5.07
CA GLU A 106 -13.23 -3.59 -6.11
C GLU A 106 -12.17 -2.48 -6.02
N LEU A 107 -11.87 -2.00 -4.81
CA LEU A 107 -10.81 -1.01 -4.61
C LEU A 107 -9.43 -1.59 -4.98
N ALA A 108 -9.17 -2.84 -4.62
CA ALA A 108 -7.94 -3.54 -5.03
C ALA A 108 -7.85 -3.69 -6.55
N HIS A 109 -8.95 -4.05 -7.22
CA HIS A 109 -9.00 -4.18 -8.67
C HIS A 109 -8.69 -2.86 -9.40
N LYS A 110 -9.27 -1.75 -8.93
CA LYS A 110 -9.02 -0.42 -9.52
C LYS A 110 -7.54 -0.04 -9.41
N ASN A 111 -6.95 -0.19 -8.24
CA ASN A 111 -5.52 0.10 -8.03
C ASN A 111 -4.62 -0.86 -8.81
N LEU A 112 -5.01 -2.13 -8.96
CA LEU A 112 -4.28 -3.14 -9.72
C LEU A 112 -4.15 -2.74 -11.19
N GLY A 113 -5.22 -2.18 -11.79
CA GLY A 113 -5.19 -1.67 -13.15
C GLY A 113 -4.13 -0.59 -13.35
N VAL A 114 -4.05 0.38 -12.43
CA VAL A 114 -3.06 1.47 -12.51
C VAL A 114 -1.63 0.93 -12.29
N ALA A 115 -1.42 0.08 -11.29
CA ALA A 115 -0.13 -0.54 -11.02
C ALA A 115 0.41 -1.31 -12.24
N ARG A 116 -0.47 -2.05 -12.91
CA ARG A 116 -0.14 -2.77 -14.16
C ARG A 116 0.23 -1.82 -15.26
N ASN A 117 -0.55 -0.76 -15.49
CA ASN A 117 -0.25 0.23 -16.54
C ASN A 117 1.13 0.86 -16.36
N LEU A 118 1.50 1.17 -15.12
CA LEU A 118 2.80 1.75 -14.79
C LEU A 118 3.92 0.73 -14.59
N ARG A 119 3.61 -0.57 -14.70
CA ARG A 119 4.55 -1.71 -14.51
C ARG A 119 5.19 -1.79 -13.12
N ILE A 120 4.44 -1.42 -12.08
CA ILE A 120 4.87 -1.46 -10.67
C ILE A 120 4.58 -2.86 -10.10
N LYS A 121 5.57 -3.75 -10.18
CA LYS A 121 5.34 -5.20 -10.00
C LYS A 121 5.08 -5.65 -8.57
N ASP A 122 5.73 -5.05 -7.60
CA ASP A 122 5.48 -5.33 -6.18
C ASP A 122 4.04 -4.98 -5.80
N ALA A 123 3.55 -3.81 -6.22
CA ALA A 123 2.16 -3.44 -6.01
C ALA A 123 1.18 -4.33 -6.79
N GLU A 124 1.51 -4.74 -8.02
CA GLU A 124 0.70 -5.69 -8.79
C GLU A 124 0.47 -7.00 -8.02
N ILE A 125 1.53 -7.57 -7.43
CA ILE A 125 1.46 -8.81 -6.65
C ILE A 125 0.57 -8.61 -5.41
N LEU A 126 0.81 -7.54 -4.65
CA LEU A 126 0.09 -7.27 -3.42
C LEU A 126 -1.40 -7.00 -3.66
N LEU A 127 -1.74 -6.23 -4.70
CA LEU A 127 -3.13 -5.95 -5.06
C LEU A 127 -3.85 -7.20 -5.58
N TYR A 128 -3.14 -8.12 -6.24
CA TYR A 128 -3.70 -9.41 -6.61
C TYR A 128 -4.04 -10.25 -5.37
N GLU A 129 -3.17 -10.28 -4.36
CA GLU A 129 -3.42 -10.97 -3.10
C GLU A 129 -4.62 -10.38 -2.35
N LEU A 130 -4.70 -9.04 -2.27
CA LEU A 130 -5.84 -8.32 -1.67
C LEU A 130 -7.18 -8.67 -2.36
N MET A 131 -7.17 -8.96 -3.66
CA MET A 131 -8.37 -9.38 -4.38
C MET A 131 -8.82 -10.82 -4.09
N LYS A 132 -7.90 -11.70 -3.67
CA LYS A 132 -8.07 -13.16 -3.74
C LYS A 132 -8.13 -13.86 -2.40
N LYS A 133 -7.60 -13.24 -1.34
CA LYS A 133 -7.52 -13.85 -0.01
C LYS A 133 -8.59 -13.30 0.91
N ASP A 134 -8.96 -14.10 1.91
CA ASP A 134 -10.00 -13.76 2.88
C ASP A 134 -9.45 -13.68 4.31
N ASN A 135 -8.22 -14.15 4.54
CA ASN A 135 -7.59 -14.09 5.85
C ASN A 135 -7.23 -12.63 6.19
N LEU A 136 -7.93 -12.04 7.17
CA LEU A 136 -7.80 -10.63 7.53
C LEU A 136 -6.38 -10.23 7.97
N ASP A 137 -5.70 -11.08 8.75
CA ASP A 137 -4.30 -10.83 9.16
C ASP A 137 -3.35 -10.77 7.95
N TYR A 138 -3.54 -11.67 6.98
CA TYR A 138 -2.76 -11.70 5.75
C TYR A 138 -3.07 -10.49 4.84
N LEU A 139 -4.35 -10.12 4.73
CA LEU A 139 -4.78 -8.94 3.98
C LEU A 139 -4.19 -7.65 4.57
N LEU A 140 -4.16 -7.54 5.90
CA LEU A 140 -3.51 -6.42 6.58
C LEU A 140 -2.01 -6.37 6.30
N ALA A 141 -1.33 -7.52 6.32
CA ALA A 141 0.08 -7.58 5.96
C ALA A 141 0.33 -7.15 4.51
N CYS A 142 -0.53 -7.58 3.57
CA CYS A 142 -0.45 -7.14 2.17
C CYS A 142 -0.67 -5.63 2.04
N LEU A 143 -1.60 -5.06 2.82
CA LEU A 143 -1.88 -3.64 2.83
C LEU A 143 -0.69 -2.82 3.35
N GLU A 144 -0.08 -3.26 4.44
CA GLU A 144 1.11 -2.63 5.00
C GLU A 144 2.29 -2.70 4.02
N ALA A 145 2.47 -3.84 3.36
CA ALA A 145 3.46 -3.98 2.29
C ALA A 145 3.18 -3.03 1.11
N LEU A 146 1.91 -2.82 0.73
CA LEU A 146 1.52 -1.93 -0.37
C LEU A 146 1.86 -0.47 -0.04
N LYS A 147 1.58 -0.05 1.20
CA LYS A 147 1.97 1.27 1.73
C LYS A 147 3.48 1.46 1.69
N VAL A 148 4.24 0.45 2.14
CA VAL A 148 5.71 0.44 2.10
C VAL A 148 6.25 0.52 0.66
N CYS A 149 5.63 -0.19 -0.28
CA CYS A 149 5.99 -0.11 -1.71
C CYS A 149 5.82 1.32 -2.24
N ALA A 150 4.71 1.99 -1.93
CA ALA A 150 4.47 3.38 -2.31
C ALA A 150 5.53 4.35 -1.73
N ILE A 151 5.87 4.18 -0.44
CA ILE A 151 6.93 4.96 0.23
C ILE A 151 8.29 4.74 -0.45
N LYS A 152 8.67 3.49 -0.74
CA LYS A 152 9.95 3.17 -1.41
C LYS A 152 10.00 3.74 -2.83
N LEU A 153 8.87 3.79 -3.52
CA LEU A 153 8.76 4.24 -4.91
C LEU A 153 8.94 5.76 -5.03
N ARG A 154 8.24 6.54 -4.19
CA ARG A 154 8.33 8.01 -4.13
C ARG A 154 8.23 8.52 -2.69
N PRO A 155 9.34 8.53 -1.93
CA PRO A 155 9.32 8.87 -0.50
C PRO A 155 8.77 10.27 -0.21
N LYS A 156 9.15 11.27 -1.01
CA LYS A 156 8.69 12.65 -0.82
C LYS A 156 7.20 12.81 -1.10
N CYS A 157 6.72 12.27 -2.24
CA CYS A 157 5.30 12.29 -2.59
C CYS A 157 4.43 11.57 -1.54
N ALA A 158 4.86 10.39 -1.08
CA ALA A 158 4.16 9.65 -0.04
C ALA A 158 4.07 10.47 1.28
N TYR A 159 5.18 11.07 1.70
CA TYR A 159 5.23 11.92 2.89
C TYR A 159 4.27 13.10 2.80
N ASP A 160 4.33 13.84 1.69
CA ASP A 160 3.46 15.01 1.47
C ASP A 160 1.98 14.60 1.42
N THR A 161 1.68 13.42 0.86
CA THR A 161 0.32 12.88 0.84
C THR A 161 -0.18 12.52 2.24
N PHE A 162 0.64 11.87 3.07
CA PHE A 162 0.27 11.61 4.48
C PHE A 162 -0.01 12.90 5.24
N LYS A 163 0.84 13.91 5.09
CA LYS A 163 0.64 15.23 5.72
C LYS A 163 -0.65 15.90 5.26
N LEU A 164 -1.00 15.80 3.98
CA LEU A 164 -2.26 16.33 3.47
C LEU A 164 -3.47 15.61 4.06
N ILE A 165 -3.40 14.29 4.23
CA ILE A 165 -4.48 13.50 4.87
C ILE A 165 -4.64 13.92 6.34
N GLU A 166 -3.53 13.99 7.10
CA GLU A 166 -3.53 14.42 8.51
C GLU A 166 -4.21 15.78 8.70
N VAL A 167 -3.89 16.76 7.85
CA VAL A 167 -4.50 18.11 7.90
C VAL A 167 -6.00 18.05 7.62
N LYS A 168 -6.44 17.26 6.63
CA LYS A 168 -7.86 17.13 6.30
C LYS A 168 -8.67 16.40 7.37
N SER A 169 -8.08 15.44 8.07
CA SER A 169 -8.73 14.72 9.16
C SER A 169 -8.81 15.53 10.46
N SER A 170 -8.08 16.65 10.56
CA SER A 170 -8.03 17.52 11.73
C SER A 170 -8.94 18.76 11.61
N LEU A 171 -9.60 18.94 10.46
CA LEU A 171 -10.57 20.00 10.17
C LEU A 171 -12.00 19.49 10.33
#